data_AF-A0A942Q1Z4-F1
#
_entry.id   AF-A0A942Q1Z4-F1
#
_cell.length_a   1.000
_cell.length_b   1.000
_cell.length_c   1.000
_cell.angle_alpha   90.00
_cell.angle_beta   90.00
_cell.angle_gamma   90.00
#
_symmetry.space_group_name_H-M   'P 1'
#
loop_
_entity.id
_entity.type
_entity.pdbx_description
1 polymer ?
#
loop_
_entity_poly.entity_id
_entity_poly.type
_entity_poly.pdbx_seq_one_letter_code
_entity_poly.pdbx_strand_id
1 'polypeptide(L)'
;MSVDGATRTILNIAANVVLLLAIALIARVVIAFFGVLAATDLGSVVVELTEYVTPPLGVTSPRTPYGGVFDSDAAITAVALLLIEWILSVVRWRG
;
A
#
# COMPACT_ATOMS: atom_id res chain seq x y z
N MET A 1 26.25 -14.13 -12.12
CA MET A 1 25.19 -15.12 -12.42
C MET A 1 24.20 -14.43 -13.33
N SER A 2 24.04 -14.91 -14.57
CA SER A 2 22.98 -14.45 -15.47
C SER A 2 21.63 -14.69 -14.79
N VAL A 3 20.83 -13.65 -14.57
CA VAL A 3 19.45 -13.80 -14.14
C VAL A 3 18.64 -14.14 -15.39
N ASP A 4 18.22 -15.39 -15.49
CA ASP A 4 17.45 -15.90 -16.64
C ASP A 4 16.20 -15.03 -16.88
N GLY A 5 15.74 -14.92 -18.13
CA GLY A 5 14.62 -14.06 -18.51
C GLY A 5 13.32 -14.32 -17.71
N ALA A 6 13.14 -15.55 -17.24
CA ALA A 6 12.01 -15.93 -16.37
C ALA A 6 12.10 -15.28 -14.98
N THR A 7 13.27 -15.32 -14.34
CA THR A 7 13.50 -14.73 -13.00
C THR A 7 13.32 -13.21 -13.04
N ARG A 8 13.80 -12.55 -14.10
CA ARG A 8 13.60 -11.11 -14.31
C ARG A 8 12.13 -10.75 -14.47
N THR A 9 11.36 -11.58 -15.19
CA THR A 9 9.91 -11.39 -15.36
C THR A 9 9.17 -11.51 -14.03
N ILE A 10 9.48 -12.53 -13.22
CA ILE A 10 8.86 -12.73 -11.91
C ILE A 10 9.13 -11.55 -10.98
N LEU A 11 10.39 -11.08 -10.93
CA LEU A 11 10.76 -9.91 -10.12
C LEU A 11 10.01 -8.65 -10.54
N ASN A 12 9.81 -8.44 -11.84
CA ASN A 12 9.03 -7.30 -12.33
C ASN A 12 7.55 -7.40 -11.97
N ILE A 13 6.96 -8.59 -12.05
CA ILE A 13 5.56 -8.80 -11.63
C ILE A 13 5.43 -8.54 -10.14
N ALA A 14 6.32 -9.10 -9.32
CA ALA A 14 6.29 -8.89 -7.87
C ALA A 14 6.41 -7.40 -7.51
N ALA A 15 7.34 -6.69 -8.13
CA ALA A 15 7.52 -5.25 -7.97
C ALA A 15 6.24 -4.45 -8.30
N ASN A 16 5.60 -4.76 -9.43
CA ASN A 16 4.34 -4.12 -9.82
C ASN A 16 3.22 -4.41 -8.82
N VAL A 17 3.11 -5.63 -8.32
CA VAL A 17 2.12 -5.98 -7.29
C VAL A 17 2.36 -5.20 -6.00
N VAL A 18 3.61 -5.11 -5.53
CA VAL A 18 3.97 -4.32 -4.34
C VAL A 18 3.59 -2.85 -4.53
N LEU A 19 3.88 -2.27 -5.70
CA LEU A 19 3.51 -0.90 -6.04
C LEU A 19 1.99 -0.69 -6.03
N LEU A 20 1.23 -1.61 -6.64
CA LEU A 20 -0.24 -1.54 -6.66
C LEU A 20 -0.83 -1.62 -5.26
N LEU A 21 -0.30 -2.49 -4.40
CA LEU A 21 -0.73 -2.59 -3.00
C LEU A 21 -0.43 -1.30 -2.22
N ALA A 22 0.75 -0.69 -2.43
CA ALA A 22 1.10 0.58 -1.82
C ALA A 22 0.12 1.71 -2.25
N ILE A 23 -0.23 1.78 -3.54
CA ILE A 23 -1.20 2.75 -4.06
C ILE A 23 -2.58 2.51 -3.44
N ALA A 24 -3.02 1.25 -3.34
CA ALA A 24 -4.30 0.91 -2.72
C ALA A 24 -4.36 1.32 -1.24
N LEU A 25 -3.29 1.11 -0.48
CA LEU A 25 -3.19 1.54 0.91
C LEU A 25 -3.20 3.08 1.05
N ILE A 26 -2.55 3.80 0.14
CA ILE A 26 -2.64 5.27 0.10
C ILE A 26 -4.09 5.71 -0.16
N ALA A 27 -4.77 5.07 -1.10
CA ALA A 27 -6.18 5.35 -1.38
C ALA A 27 -7.06 5.09 -0.15
N ARG A 28 -6.85 3.97 0.55
CA ARG A 28 -7.51 3.66 1.83
C ARG A 28 -7.27 4.76 2.87
N VAL A 29 -6.03 5.24 3.04
CA VAL A 29 -5.72 6.33 3.97
C VAL A 29 -6.52 7.59 3.59
N VAL A 30 -6.58 7.96 2.31
CA VAL A 30 -7.36 9.12 1.85
C VAL A 30 -8.86 8.92 2.13
N ILE A 31 -9.40 7.74 1.84
CA ILE A 31 -10.81 7.40 2.07
C ILE A 31 -11.16 7.50 3.57
N ALA A 32 -10.34 6.86 4.42
CA ALA A 32 -10.48 6.89 5.87
C ALA A 32 -10.33 8.32 6.42
N PHE A 33 -9.44 9.12 5.83
CA PHE A 33 -9.17 10.49 6.23
C PHE A 33 -10.37 11.40 6.05
N PHE A 34 -11.15 11.23 4.99
CA PHE A 34 -12.35 12.05 4.75
C PHE A 34 -13.63 11.48 5.38
N GLY A 35 -13.65 10.22 5.84
CA GLY A 35 -14.77 9.59 6.54
C GLY A 35 -16.02 9.34 5.66
N VAL A 36 -16.55 10.40 5.02
CA VAL A 36 -17.66 10.36 4.07
C VAL A 36 -17.36 9.46 2.87
N LEU A 37 -16.11 9.44 2.41
CA LEU A 37 -15.69 8.58 1.30
C LEU A 37 -15.81 7.09 1.65
N ALA A 38 -15.58 6.73 2.92
CA ALA A 38 -15.69 5.35 3.38
C ALA A 38 -17.15 4.85 3.37
N ALA A 39 -18.13 5.75 3.41
CA ALA A 39 -19.55 5.42 3.34
C ALA A 39 -20.07 5.20 1.90
N THR A 40 -19.21 5.37 0.89
CA THR A 40 -19.54 5.09 -0.51
C THR A 40 -19.21 3.65 -0.90
N ASP A 41 -19.93 3.07 -1.86
CA ASP A 41 -19.70 1.69 -2.32
C ASP A 41 -18.26 1.46 -2.84
N LEU A 42 -17.66 2.46 -3.48
CA LEU A 42 -16.26 2.38 -3.91
C LEU A 42 -15.29 2.48 -2.73
N GLY A 43 -15.60 3.32 -1.73
CA GLY A 43 -14.78 3.49 -0.55
C GLY A 43 -14.72 2.23 0.31
N SER A 44 -15.87 1.56 0.51
CA SER A 44 -15.96 0.33 1.28
C SER A 44 -15.16 -0.81 0.64
N VAL A 45 -15.23 -0.96 -0.69
CA VAL A 45 -14.45 -1.97 -1.43
C VAL A 45 -12.95 -1.76 -1.26
N VAL A 46 -12.46 -0.52 -1.34
CA VAL A 46 -11.03 -0.23 -1.16
C VAL A 46 -10.60 -0.53 0.28
N VAL A 47 -11.42 -0.21 1.27
CA VAL A 47 -11.12 -0.52 2.68
C VAL A 47 -11.05 -2.03 2.89
N GLU A 48 -12.05 -2.80 2.42
CA GLU A 48 -12.11 -4.25 2.57
C GLU A 48 -10.92 -4.95 1.90
N LEU A 49 -10.60 -4.59 0.66
CA LEU A 49 -9.45 -5.18 -0.06
C LEU A 49 -8.12 -4.92 0.64
N THR A 50 -7.98 -3.74 1.26
CA THR A 50 -6.73 -3.35 1.91
C THR A 50 -6.58 -3.86 3.33
N GLU A 51 -7.65 -4.33 3.98
CA GLU A 51 -7.57 -4.93 5.32
C GLU A 51 -6.65 -6.16 5.34
N TYR A 52 -6.71 -7.01 4.31
CA TYR A 52 -5.88 -8.21 4.20
C TYR A 52 -4.37 -7.94 4.16
N VAL A 53 -3.98 -6.72 3.77
CA VAL A 53 -2.58 -6.32 3.63
C VAL A 53 -2.17 -5.27 4.66
N THR A 54 -3.07 -4.86 5.55
CA THR A 54 -2.79 -3.89 6.63
C THR A 54 -2.64 -4.63 7.96
N PRO A 55 -1.40 -4.92 8.41
CA PRO A 55 -1.19 -5.50 9.73
C PRO A 55 -1.62 -4.51 10.84
N PRO A 56 -2.17 -5.00 11.97
CA PRO A 56 -2.49 -4.15 13.11
C PRO A 56 -1.20 -3.82 13.86
N LEU A 57 -0.56 -2.71 13.50
CA LEU A 57 0.68 -2.24 14.12
C LEU A 57 0.40 -1.58 15.49
N GLY A 58 -0.86 -1.24 15.77
CA GLY A 58 -1.28 -0.65 17.04
C GLY A 58 -0.91 0.82 17.14
N VAL A 59 -0.67 1.49 16.01
CA VAL A 59 -0.34 2.91 15.99
C VAL A 59 -1.61 3.73 16.08
N THR A 60 -1.62 4.69 17.01
CA THR A 60 -2.76 5.60 17.18
C THR A 60 -3.12 6.29 15.88
N SER A 61 -4.40 6.21 15.52
CA SER A 61 -4.98 6.84 14.32
C SER A 61 -5.73 8.11 14.73
N PRO A 62 -5.15 9.31 14.57
CA PRO A 62 -5.77 10.55 15.02
C PRO A 62 -7.00 10.91 14.19
N ARG A 63 -7.97 11.58 14.83
CA ARG A 63 -9.15 12.11 14.15
C ARG A 63 -8.77 13.26 13.22
N THR A 64 -9.42 13.31 12.07
CA THR A 64 -9.22 14.38 11.09
C THR A 64 -10.29 15.46 11.24
N PRO A 65 -10.04 16.70 10.80
CA PRO A 65 -11.06 17.75 10.80
C PRO A 65 -12.22 17.48 9.81
N TYR A 66 -12.10 16.43 8.99
CA TYR A 66 -13.07 16.05 7.97
C TYR A 66 -14.04 14.95 8.45
N GLY A 67 -14.00 14.59 9.73
CA GLY A 67 -14.87 13.56 10.31
C GLY A 67 -14.35 12.12 10.14
N GLY A 68 -13.17 11.94 9.56
CA GLY A 68 -12.50 10.66 9.40
C GLY A 68 -11.39 10.39 10.43
N VAL A 69 -10.48 9.48 10.08
CA VAL A 69 -9.26 9.14 10.83
C VAL A 69 -8.07 9.07 9.88
N PHE A 70 -6.90 9.48 10.36
CA PHE A 70 -5.66 9.16 9.68
C PHE A 70 -5.27 7.73 10.06
N ASP A 71 -5.52 6.77 9.18
CA ASP A 71 -5.18 5.36 9.37
C ASP A 71 -3.65 5.18 9.34
N SER A 72 -3.04 5.27 10.53
CA SER A 72 -1.59 5.24 10.71
C SER A 72 -0.99 3.89 10.32
N ASP A 73 -1.70 2.79 10.60
CA ASP A 73 -1.24 1.44 10.30
C ASP A 73 -1.18 1.24 8.78
N ALA A 74 -2.21 1.65 8.04
CA ALA A 74 -2.20 1.63 6.58
C ALA A 74 -1.13 2.55 5.99
N ALA A 75 -0.95 3.75 6.55
CA ALA A 75 0.06 4.69 6.08
C ALA A 75 1.48 4.13 6.24
N ILE A 76 1.80 3.57 7.41
CA ILE A 76 3.10 2.96 7.69
C ILE A 76 3.33 1.75 6.77
N THR A 77 2.30 0.94 6.58
CA THR A 77 2.37 -0.23 5.69
C THR A 77 2.64 0.20 4.24
N ALA A 78 1.97 1.25 3.75
CA ALA A 78 2.24 1.81 2.42
C ALA A 78 3.69 2.29 2.29
N VAL A 79 4.21 2.99 3.29
CA VAL A 79 5.62 3.43 3.33
C VAL A 79 6.56 2.23 3.27
N ALA A 80 6.29 1.18 4.05
CA ALA A 80 7.11 -0.03 4.04
C ALA A 80 7.12 -0.73 2.67
N LEU A 81 5.96 -0.85 2.00
CA LEU A 81 5.87 -1.41 0.66
C LEU A 81 6.63 -0.56 -0.37
N LEU A 82 6.56 0.77 -0.29
CA LEU A 82 7.33 1.66 -1.17
C LEU A 82 8.84 1.54 -0.95
N LEU A 83 9.28 1.34 0.31
CA LEU A 83 10.70 1.08 0.60
C LEU A 83 11.16 -0.27 0.02
N ILE A 84 10.32 -1.31 0.11
CA ILE A 84 10.59 -2.61 -0.53
C ILE A 84 10.69 -2.43 -2.04
N GLU A 85 9.74 -1.73 -2.66
CA GLU A 85 9.77 -1.49 -4.11
C GLU A 85 10.98 -0.68 -4.54
N TRP A 86 11.39 0.31 -3.74
CA TRP A 86 12.62 1.05 -3.97
C TRP A 86 13.85 0.13 -3.95
N ILE A 87 13.96 -0.76 -2.96
CA ILE A 87 15.05 -1.75 -2.89
C ILE A 87 15.02 -2.67 -4.13
N LEU A 88 13.85 -3.18 -4.52
CA LEU A 88 13.67 -4.02 -5.71
C LEU A 88 14.06 -3.26 -6.99
N SER A 89 13.77 -1.97 -7.09
CA SER A 89 14.17 -1.12 -8.22
C SER A 89 15.69 -1.00 -8.33
N VAL A 90 16.39 -0.80 -7.20
CA VAL A 90 17.86 -0.70 -7.15
C VAL A 90 18.51 -2.02 -7.56
N VAL A 91 17.99 -3.15 -7.07
CA VAL A 91 18.50 -4.48 -7.44
C VAL A 91 18.34 -4.73 -8.94
N ARG A 92 17.18 -4.39 -9.51
CA ARG A 92 16.90 -4.53 -10.96
C ARG A 92 17.75 -3.60 -11.84
N TRP A 93 18.14 -2.43 -11.33
CA TRP A 93 18.97 -1.50 -12.09
C TRP A 93 20.45 -1.91 -12.12
N ARG A 94 20.93 -2.60 -11.07
CA ARG A 94 22.33 -3.03 -10.94
C ARG A 94 22.63 -4.42 -11.52
N GLY A 95 21.61 -5.23 -11.77
CA GLY A 95 21.72 -6.58 -12.36
C GLY A 95 21.40 -6.60 -13.85
#